data_AF-A0A5N7K131-F1
#
_entry.id   AF-A0A5N7K131-F1
#
_cell.length_a   1.000
_cell.length_b   1.000
_cell.length_c   1.000
_cell.angle_alpha   90.00
_cell.angle_beta   90.00
_cell.angle_gamma   90.00
#
_symmetry.space_group_name_H-M   'P 1'
#
loop_
_entity.id
_entity.type
_entity.pdbx_description
1 polymer ?
#
loop_
_entity_poly.entity_id
_entity_poly.type
_entity_poly.pdbx_seq_one_letter_code
_entity_poly.pdbx_strand_id
1 'polypeptide(L)'
;VGSMGLSYAAHTQLAMACLHPPGLSSMVLDSGGFANAYQCGIRQGGAFELKQATWAFRQAKESPAALADPQVRLALEQEDIHQWFTRMPWQPGQSPLRHVPEYEAYVLEQWAQGTFSQYWQKSGLYAEGHYSQLPDIPVLFMSSWYDAYVSSTLANYTAFRQNGTANQCLVMGPWLHG
;
A
#
# COMPACT_ATOMS: atom_id res chain seq x y z
N VAL A 1 -2.35 -15.51 -18.25
CA VAL A 1 -2.38 -15.65 -16.77
C VAL A 1 -3.21 -14.51 -16.23
N GLY A 2 -4.20 -14.77 -15.38
CA GLY A 2 -4.96 -13.73 -14.68
C GLY A 2 -4.46 -13.55 -13.26
N SER A 3 -4.63 -12.36 -12.68
CA SER A 3 -4.36 -12.10 -11.26
C SER A 3 -5.59 -11.56 -10.54
N MET A 4 -5.67 -11.79 -9.23
CA MET A 4 -6.65 -11.16 -8.37
C MET A 4 -6.08 -10.96 -6.97
N GLY A 5 -6.63 -10.00 -6.22
CA GLY A 5 -6.17 -9.75 -4.86
C GLY A 5 -6.73 -8.48 -4.24
N LEU A 6 -6.84 -8.53 -2.92
CA LEU A 6 -7.32 -7.47 -2.04
C LEU A 6 -6.16 -6.66 -1.44
N SER A 7 -6.33 -5.35 -1.30
CA SER A 7 -5.45 -4.47 -0.52
C SER A 7 -3.99 -4.54 -1.01
N TYR A 8 -3.06 -5.02 -0.18
CA TYR A 8 -1.66 -5.21 -0.56
C TYR A 8 -1.47 -6.07 -1.81
N ALA A 9 -2.29 -7.11 -1.99
CA ALA A 9 -2.23 -7.93 -3.20
C ALA A 9 -2.70 -7.16 -4.45
N ALA A 10 -3.61 -6.18 -4.32
CA ALA A 10 -3.93 -5.27 -5.43
C ALA A 10 -2.78 -4.30 -5.73
N HIS A 11 -2.07 -3.80 -4.71
CA HIS A 11 -0.88 -2.98 -4.89
C HIS A 11 0.21 -3.72 -5.69
N THR A 12 0.50 -4.98 -5.33
CA THR A 12 1.51 -5.77 -6.04
C THR A 12 1.09 -6.14 -7.46
N GLN A 13 -0.20 -6.41 -7.70
CA GLN A 13 -0.72 -6.65 -9.05
C GLN A 13 -0.55 -5.44 -9.96
N LEU A 14 -0.88 -4.24 -9.50
CA LEU A 14 -0.71 -3.03 -10.31
C LEU A 14 0.79 -2.73 -10.54
N ALA A 15 1.64 -2.95 -9.53
CA ALA A 15 3.08 -2.83 -9.67
C ALA A 15 3.62 -3.77 -10.77
N MET A 16 3.16 -5.03 -10.78
CA MET A 16 3.47 -6.00 -11.82
C MET A 16 2.97 -5.54 -13.19
N ALA A 17 1.73 -5.03 -13.28
CA ALA A 17 1.17 -4.53 -14.54
C ALA A 17 1.98 -3.37 -15.14
N CYS A 18 2.56 -2.50 -14.29
CA CYS A 18 3.45 -1.42 -14.74
C CYS A 18 4.73 -1.93 -15.44
N LEU A 19 5.08 -3.21 -15.31
CA LEU A 19 6.19 -3.85 -16.02
C LEU A 19 5.78 -4.48 -17.36
N HIS A 20 4.50 -4.39 -17.74
CA HIS A 20 3.93 -4.97 -18.96
C HIS A 20 4.37 -6.43 -19.22
N PRO A 21 4.17 -7.36 -18.28
CA PRO A 21 4.58 -8.75 -18.50
C PRO A 21 3.74 -9.39 -19.62
N PRO A 22 4.36 -10.03 -20.63
CA PRO A 22 3.66 -10.51 -21.83
C PRO A 22 2.64 -11.62 -21.57
N GLY A 23 2.71 -12.29 -20.40
CA GLY A 23 1.79 -13.38 -20.03
C GLY A 23 0.55 -12.94 -19.26
N LEU A 24 0.45 -11.66 -18.86
CA LEU A 24 -0.70 -11.16 -18.09
C LEU A 24 -1.87 -10.88 -19.04
N SER A 25 -3.01 -11.50 -18.75
CA SER A 25 -4.19 -11.49 -19.64
C SER A 25 -5.44 -10.85 -19.01
N SER A 26 -5.49 -10.72 -17.69
CA SER A 26 -6.60 -10.07 -16.97
C SER A 26 -6.22 -9.78 -15.51
N MET A 27 -6.94 -8.87 -14.87
CA MET A 27 -6.77 -8.58 -13.44
C MET A 27 -8.09 -8.30 -12.72
N VAL A 28 -8.13 -8.60 -11.42
CA VAL A 28 -9.13 -8.09 -10.47
C VAL A 28 -8.41 -7.37 -9.34
N LEU A 29 -8.53 -6.04 -9.33
CA LEU A 29 -7.97 -5.17 -8.30
C LEU A 29 -9.05 -4.84 -7.29
N ASP A 30 -8.92 -5.36 -6.07
CA ASP A 30 -9.85 -5.09 -4.98
C ASP A 30 -9.20 -4.19 -3.92
N SER A 31 -9.77 -2.99 -3.73
CA SER A 31 -9.43 -2.04 -2.66
C SER A 31 -7.93 -1.81 -2.51
N GLY A 32 -7.24 -1.46 -3.61
CA GLY A 32 -5.82 -1.18 -3.63
C GLY A 32 -5.33 -0.81 -5.03
N GLY A 33 -4.03 -1.03 -5.29
CA GLY A 33 -3.35 -0.51 -6.50
C GLY A 33 -3.01 0.97 -6.32
N PHE A 34 -1.78 1.29 -5.94
CA PHE A 34 -1.41 2.69 -5.72
C PHE A 34 -1.30 3.43 -7.05
N ALA A 35 -2.20 4.38 -7.30
CA ALA A 35 -2.04 5.34 -8.39
C ALA A 35 -0.83 6.23 -8.09
N ASN A 36 -0.87 6.87 -6.91
CA ASN A 36 0.21 7.68 -6.37
C ASN A 36 0.12 7.66 -4.83
N ALA A 37 0.96 6.86 -4.19
CA ALA A 37 0.92 6.63 -2.75
C ALA A 37 1.22 7.89 -1.92
N TYR A 38 1.86 8.89 -2.53
CA TYR A 38 2.08 10.20 -1.91
C TYR A 38 0.79 11.04 -1.82
N GLN A 39 -0.16 10.81 -2.73
CA GLN A 39 -1.43 11.55 -2.79
C GLN A 39 -2.58 10.79 -2.10
N CYS A 40 -2.52 9.45 -2.08
CA CYS A 40 -3.54 8.61 -1.48
C CYS A 40 -2.95 7.30 -0.96
N GLY A 41 -3.24 6.97 0.30
CA GLY A 41 -3.10 5.64 0.87
C GLY A 41 -1.84 5.41 1.70
N ILE A 42 -0.73 6.11 1.44
CA ILE A 42 0.39 6.23 2.39
C ILE A 42 0.46 7.66 2.93
N ARG A 43 0.28 8.64 2.05
CA ARG A 43 0.07 10.04 2.41
C ARG A 43 -1.17 10.58 1.76
N GLN A 44 -1.72 11.62 2.38
CA GLN A 44 -2.85 12.36 1.85
C GLN A 44 -2.74 13.83 2.27
N GLY A 45 -2.73 14.74 1.29
CA GLY A 45 -2.60 16.19 1.57
C GLY A 45 -1.32 16.58 2.32
N GLY A 46 -0.22 15.82 2.14
CA GLY A 46 1.05 16.02 2.84
C GLY A 46 1.16 15.32 4.20
N ALA A 47 0.05 14.88 4.80
CA ALA A 47 0.05 14.12 6.05
C ALA A 47 0.40 12.65 5.81
N PHE A 48 1.16 12.05 6.73
CA PHE A 48 1.43 10.61 6.75
C PHE A 48 0.25 9.86 7.36
N GLU A 49 -0.27 8.84 6.68
CA GLU A 49 -1.37 8.04 7.18
C GLU A 49 -0.85 7.03 8.22
N LEU A 50 -1.15 7.27 9.50
CA LEU A 50 -0.69 6.43 10.62
C LEU A 50 -1.15 4.97 10.57
N LYS A 51 -2.08 4.62 9.67
CA LYS A 51 -2.42 3.23 9.37
C LYS A 51 -1.20 2.43 8.87
N GLN A 52 -0.22 3.09 8.26
CA GLN A 52 1.03 2.46 7.85
C GLN A 52 1.86 2.00 9.06
N ALA A 53 1.85 2.79 10.15
CA ALA A 53 2.50 2.43 11.41
C ALA A 53 1.77 1.27 12.12
N THR A 54 0.42 1.27 12.14
CA THR A 54 -0.34 0.14 12.72
C THR A 54 -0.18 -1.14 11.92
N TRP A 55 -0.14 -1.05 10.58
CA TRP A 55 0.16 -2.18 9.70
C TRP A 55 1.55 -2.72 9.97
N ALA A 56 2.58 -1.87 9.96
CA ALA A 56 3.96 -2.27 10.23
C ALA A 56 4.11 -2.92 11.61
N PHE A 57 3.43 -2.39 12.64
CA PHE A 57 3.42 -2.98 13.98
C PHE A 57 2.77 -4.37 14.01
N ARG A 58 1.68 -4.58 13.26
CA ARG A 58 1.09 -5.92 13.10
C ARG A 58 2.04 -6.86 12.39
N GLN A 59 2.65 -6.42 11.30
CA GLN A 59 3.56 -7.24 10.50
C GLN A 59 4.89 -7.55 11.23
N ALA A 60 5.37 -6.65 12.08
CA ALA A 60 6.56 -6.89 12.89
C ALA A 60 6.39 -8.11 13.82
N LYS A 61 5.17 -8.37 14.31
CA LYS A 61 4.85 -9.55 15.14
C LYS A 61 4.90 -10.87 14.38
N GLU A 62 4.73 -10.80 13.07
CA GLU A 62 4.81 -11.93 12.14
C GLU A 62 6.16 -11.94 11.36
N SER A 63 7.11 -11.10 11.77
CA SER A 63 8.43 -11.03 11.15
C SER A 63 9.23 -12.30 11.40
N PRO A 64 10.19 -12.66 10.53
CA PRO A 64 11.09 -13.78 10.79
C PRO A 64 11.81 -13.67 12.14
N ALA A 65 12.17 -12.45 12.57
CA ALA A 65 12.78 -12.20 13.88
C ALA A 65 11.85 -12.56 15.04
N ALA A 66 10.59 -12.10 15.00
CA ALA A 66 9.60 -12.40 16.03
C ALA A 66 9.15 -13.88 16.04
N LEU A 67 9.15 -14.54 14.87
CA LEU A 67 8.85 -15.97 14.77
C LEU A 67 10.01 -16.85 15.27
N ALA A 68 11.25 -16.39 15.11
CA ALA A 68 12.44 -17.12 15.55
C ALA A 68 12.74 -16.94 17.05
N ASP A 69 12.38 -15.80 17.64
CA ASP A 69 12.65 -15.47 19.04
C ASP A 69 11.37 -15.10 19.81
N PRO A 70 10.90 -15.97 20.74
CA PRO A 70 9.75 -15.67 21.60
C PRO A 70 9.90 -14.40 22.45
N GLN A 71 11.12 -13.98 22.79
CA GLN A 71 11.35 -12.76 23.55
C GLN A 71 11.04 -11.51 22.72
N VAL A 72 11.41 -11.51 21.43
CA VAL A 72 11.07 -10.42 20.50
C VAL A 72 9.56 -10.32 20.32
N ARG A 73 8.89 -11.47 20.11
CA ARG A 73 7.43 -11.51 20.01
C ARG A 73 6.75 -10.96 21.26
N LEU A 74 7.16 -11.44 22.43
CA LEU A 74 6.61 -10.99 23.71
C LEU A 74 6.85 -9.48 23.91
N ALA A 75 8.03 -8.98 23.57
CA ALA A 75 8.35 -7.56 23.68
C ALA A 75 7.42 -6.70 22.80
N LEU A 76 7.15 -7.11 21.56
CA LEU A 76 6.17 -6.44 20.69
C LEU A 76 4.71 -6.57 21.19
N GLU A 77 4.35 -7.69 21.81
CA GLU A 77 3.01 -7.91 22.38
C GLU A 77 2.77 -7.05 23.63
N GLN A 78 3.83 -6.66 24.35
CA GLN A 78 3.76 -5.77 25.52
C GLN A 78 3.66 -4.28 25.15
N GLU A 79 3.92 -3.89 23.90
CA GLU A 79 3.78 -2.50 23.46
C GLU A 79 2.30 -2.13 23.22
N ASP A 80 1.90 -0.96 23.70
CA ASP A 80 0.62 -0.34 23.36
C ASP A 80 0.82 0.75 22.30
N ILE A 81 0.49 0.43 21.04
CA ILE A 81 0.65 1.38 19.94
C ILE A 81 -0.23 2.64 20.10
N HIS A 82 -1.38 2.54 20.76
CA HIS A 82 -2.24 3.71 21.02
C HIS A 82 -1.56 4.66 22.00
N GLN A 83 -0.93 4.13 23.04
CA GLN A 83 -0.12 4.94 23.96
C GLN A 83 1.05 5.60 23.22
N TRP A 84 1.72 4.88 22.32
CA TRP A 84 2.82 5.44 21.52
C TRP A 84 2.38 6.59 20.60
N PHE A 85 1.16 6.59 20.08
CA PHE A 85 0.64 7.73 19.32
C PHE A 85 0.41 8.99 20.17
N THR A 86 0.35 8.88 21.50
CA THR A 86 0.33 10.05 22.40
C THR A 86 1.73 10.66 22.60
N ARG A 87 2.79 10.00 22.14
CA ARG A 87 4.20 10.36 22.34
C ARG A 87 4.92 10.46 21.01
N MET A 88 4.72 11.60 20.35
CA MET A 88 5.16 11.87 18.99
C MET A 88 6.14 13.05 18.96
N PRO A 89 7.13 13.08 18.03
CA PRO A 89 7.43 12.06 17.02
C PRO A 89 8.25 10.88 17.56
N TRP A 90 8.09 9.71 16.94
CA TRP A 90 8.96 8.55 17.20
C TRP A 90 10.37 8.78 16.64
N GLN A 91 11.36 8.19 17.29
CA GLN A 91 12.77 8.22 16.89
C GLN A 91 13.32 6.79 16.86
N PRO A 92 14.46 6.53 16.18
CA PRO A 92 15.11 5.22 16.23
C PRO A 92 15.35 4.77 17.68
N GLY A 93 14.97 3.54 18.02
CA GLY A 93 15.00 2.99 19.38
C GLY A 93 13.92 3.54 20.32
N GLN A 94 13.11 4.50 19.89
CA GLN A 94 12.02 5.15 20.65
C GLN A 94 10.70 5.04 19.88
N SER A 95 10.33 3.80 19.59
CA SER A 95 9.09 3.46 18.92
C SER A 95 8.59 2.09 19.42
N PRO A 96 7.31 1.72 19.15
CA PRO A 96 6.83 0.37 19.41
C PRO A 96 7.48 -0.70 18.52
N LEU A 97 8.23 -0.29 17.48
CA LEU A 97 8.89 -1.16 16.52
C LEU A 97 10.37 -1.42 16.86
N ARG A 98 10.91 -0.81 17.92
CA ARG A 98 12.35 -0.89 18.27
C ARG A 98 12.91 -2.31 18.43
N HIS A 99 12.05 -3.29 18.71
CA HIS A 99 12.43 -4.71 18.84
C HIS A 99 12.63 -5.40 17.49
N VAL A 100 12.23 -4.76 16.39
CA VAL A 100 12.40 -5.23 15.01
C VAL A 100 12.91 -4.05 14.15
N PRO A 101 14.21 -3.74 14.23
CA PRO A 101 14.78 -2.50 13.67
C PRO A 101 14.53 -2.28 12.18
N GLU A 102 14.38 -3.35 11.39
CA GLU A 102 14.07 -3.25 9.97
C GLU A 102 12.68 -2.66 9.70
N TYR A 103 11.68 -2.98 10.55
CA TYR A 103 10.35 -2.38 10.45
C TYR A 103 10.33 -0.96 10.99
N GLU A 104 11.07 -0.68 12.07
CA GLU A 104 11.24 0.68 12.60
C GLU A 104 11.87 1.60 11.54
N ALA A 105 12.98 1.17 10.95
CA ALA A 105 13.70 1.93 9.92
C ALA A 105 12.80 2.20 8.70
N TYR A 106 12.08 1.19 8.21
CA TYR A 106 11.13 1.35 7.10
C TYR A 106 10.06 2.41 7.39
N VAL A 107 9.40 2.34 8.55
CA VAL A 107 8.35 3.29 8.92
C VAL A 107 8.90 4.70 9.07
N LEU A 108 10.01 4.86 9.79
CA LEU A 108 10.62 6.17 10.02
C LEU A 108 11.14 6.79 8.72
N GLU A 109 11.74 6.00 7.82
CA GLU A 109 12.15 6.47 6.49
C GLU A 109 10.94 6.98 5.71
N GLN A 110 9.89 6.17 5.55
CA GLN A 110 8.69 6.55 4.78
C GLN A 110 7.99 7.77 5.39
N TRP A 111 7.96 7.87 6.72
CA TRP A 111 7.42 9.01 7.45
C TRP A 111 8.27 10.28 7.26
N ALA A 112 9.58 10.16 7.12
CA ALA A 112 10.44 11.31 6.83
C ALA A 112 10.29 11.83 5.39
N GLN A 113 9.76 11.03 4.45
CA GLN A 113 9.56 11.41 3.04
C GLN A 113 8.38 12.36 2.84
N GLY A 114 8.47 13.58 3.38
CA GLY A 114 7.41 14.59 3.40
C GLY A 114 7.15 15.34 2.09
N THR A 115 7.97 15.11 1.06
CA THR A 115 7.82 15.73 -0.28
C THR A 115 7.77 14.64 -1.34
N PHE A 116 7.18 14.92 -2.51
CA PHE A 116 7.18 14.01 -3.66
C PHE A 116 8.57 13.89 -4.30
N SER A 117 9.46 13.15 -3.64
CA SER A 117 10.84 12.83 -4.04
C SER A 117 10.91 11.56 -4.91
N GLN A 118 12.12 11.21 -5.35
CA GLN A 118 12.40 9.93 -6.03
C GLN A 118 11.96 8.70 -5.22
N TYR A 119 11.88 8.81 -3.89
CA TYR A 119 11.36 7.73 -3.04
C TYR A 119 9.94 7.30 -3.47
N TRP A 120 9.08 8.27 -3.78
CA TRP A 120 7.69 8.00 -4.14
C TRP A 120 7.55 7.48 -5.56
N GLN A 121 8.53 7.73 -6.42
CA GLN A 121 8.53 7.27 -7.82
C GLN A 121 8.94 5.79 -7.98
N LYS A 122 9.14 5.08 -6.87
CA LYS A 122 9.43 3.63 -6.89
C LYS A 122 8.24 2.85 -7.47
N SER A 123 8.54 1.79 -8.20
CA SER A 123 7.53 0.84 -8.67
C SER A 123 6.71 0.30 -7.49
N GLY A 124 5.40 0.20 -7.68
CA GLY A 124 4.44 -0.17 -6.63
C GLY A 124 3.98 0.98 -5.74
N LEU A 125 4.60 2.16 -5.80
CA LEU A 125 4.11 3.37 -5.12
C LEU A 125 3.51 4.41 -6.08
N TYR A 126 3.92 4.40 -7.34
CA TYR A 126 3.56 5.44 -8.31
C TYR A 126 3.23 4.87 -9.69
N ALA A 127 2.07 4.23 -9.82
CA ALA A 127 1.60 3.74 -11.11
C ALA A 127 1.28 4.87 -12.10
N GLU A 128 0.92 6.07 -11.62
CA GLU A 128 0.62 7.25 -12.45
C GLU A 128 1.77 7.59 -13.42
N GLY A 129 3.02 7.43 -13.00
CA GLY A 129 4.19 7.61 -13.87
C GLY A 129 4.37 6.53 -14.95
N HIS A 130 3.62 5.43 -14.88
CA HIS A 130 3.73 4.25 -15.74
C HIS A 130 2.47 3.96 -16.54
N TYR A 131 1.45 4.83 -16.50
CA TYR A 131 0.16 4.57 -17.16
C TYR A 131 0.26 4.30 -18.66
N SER A 132 1.23 4.90 -19.35
CA SER A 132 1.48 4.65 -20.79
C SER A 132 2.05 3.26 -21.09
N GLN A 133 2.54 2.54 -20.08
CA GLN A 133 3.13 1.21 -20.19
C GLN A 133 2.16 0.11 -19.76
N LEU A 134 0.98 0.46 -19.26
CA LEU A 134 0.01 -0.51 -18.80
C LEU A 134 -0.44 -1.44 -19.95
N PRO A 135 -0.65 -2.73 -19.68
CA PRO A 135 -1.12 -3.67 -20.69
C PRO A 135 -2.57 -3.39 -21.07
N ASP A 136 -2.89 -3.52 -22.37
CA ASP A 136 -4.25 -3.41 -22.88
C ASP A 136 -5.03 -4.71 -22.64
N ILE A 137 -5.43 -4.93 -21.39
CA ILE A 137 -6.12 -6.14 -20.92
C ILE A 137 -7.38 -5.79 -20.13
N PRO A 138 -8.35 -6.71 -20.01
CA PRO A 138 -9.52 -6.50 -19.16
C PRO A 138 -9.15 -6.44 -17.68
N VAL A 139 -9.63 -5.39 -16.99
CA VAL A 139 -9.47 -5.24 -15.53
C VAL A 139 -10.80 -4.95 -14.86
N LEU A 140 -11.08 -5.69 -13.80
CA LEU A 140 -12.13 -5.35 -12.84
C LEU A 140 -11.51 -4.56 -11.67
N PHE A 141 -11.99 -3.34 -11.48
CA PHE A 141 -11.70 -2.51 -10.33
C PHE A 141 -12.85 -2.62 -9.34
N MET A 142 -12.57 -3.08 -8.14
CA MET A 142 -13.53 -3.16 -7.05
C MET A 142 -13.01 -2.36 -5.86
N SER A 143 -13.84 -1.53 -5.25
CA SER A 143 -13.51 -0.82 -4.02
C SER A 143 -14.80 -0.41 -3.30
N SER A 144 -14.66 0.32 -2.21
CA SER A 144 -15.76 0.85 -1.44
C SER A 144 -15.65 2.36 -1.24
N TRP A 145 -16.79 3.07 -1.15
CA TRP A 145 -16.82 4.48 -0.78
C TRP A 145 -16.24 4.79 0.60
N TYR A 146 -16.19 3.82 1.52
CA TYR A 146 -15.53 3.97 2.83
C TYR A 146 -14.13 3.33 2.85
N ASP A 147 -13.57 3.02 1.69
CA ASP A 147 -12.20 2.54 1.55
C ASP A 147 -11.18 3.69 1.55
N ALA A 148 -9.95 3.41 1.96
CA ALA A 148 -8.88 4.39 1.95
C ALA A 148 -8.27 4.63 0.55
N TYR A 149 -8.56 3.77 -0.43
CA TYR A 149 -7.94 3.83 -1.76
C TYR A 149 -8.89 4.29 -2.87
N VAL A 150 -10.07 4.85 -2.53
CA VAL A 150 -11.09 5.32 -3.50
C VAL A 150 -10.47 6.14 -4.63
N SER A 151 -9.68 7.17 -4.31
CA SER A 151 -9.05 8.03 -5.31
C SER A 151 -8.07 7.26 -6.21
N SER A 152 -7.31 6.32 -5.65
CA SER A 152 -6.42 5.47 -6.43
C SER A 152 -7.19 4.53 -7.37
N THR A 153 -8.26 3.90 -6.89
CA THR A 153 -9.11 3.02 -7.70
C THR A 153 -9.71 3.78 -8.89
N LEU A 154 -10.27 4.97 -8.67
CA LEU A 154 -10.86 5.78 -9.73
C LEU A 154 -9.82 6.30 -10.73
N ALA A 155 -8.64 6.71 -10.25
CA ALA A 155 -7.54 7.15 -11.10
C ALA A 155 -7.05 6.01 -12.01
N ASN A 156 -6.83 4.81 -11.44
CA ASN A 156 -6.38 3.65 -12.20
C ASN A 156 -7.44 3.21 -13.22
N TYR A 157 -8.73 3.14 -12.84
CA TYR A 157 -9.81 2.82 -13.77
C TYR A 157 -9.83 3.79 -14.96
N THR A 158 -9.70 5.08 -14.69
CA THR A 158 -9.65 6.12 -15.72
C THR A 158 -8.43 5.95 -16.64
N ALA A 159 -7.27 5.66 -16.06
CA ALA A 159 -6.04 5.44 -16.82
C ALA A 159 -6.14 4.23 -17.77
N PHE A 160 -6.65 3.09 -17.30
CA PHE A 160 -6.86 1.91 -18.15
C PHE A 160 -7.89 2.18 -19.26
N ARG A 161 -8.95 2.94 -18.96
CA ARG A 161 -9.96 3.35 -19.95
C ARG A 161 -9.40 4.29 -21.04
N GLN A 162 -8.41 5.11 -20.71
CA GLN A 162 -7.83 6.10 -21.63
C GLN A 162 -6.67 5.54 -22.46
N ASN A 163 -5.92 4.59 -21.92
CA ASN A 163 -4.71 4.05 -22.55
C ASN A 163 -4.92 2.69 -23.25
N GLY A 164 -6.13 2.14 -23.24
CA GLY A 164 -6.43 0.84 -23.81
C GLY A 164 -7.80 0.76 -24.47
N THR A 165 -8.03 -0.36 -25.16
CA THR A 165 -9.29 -0.69 -25.85
C THR A 165 -10.06 -1.81 -25.16
N ALA A 166 -9.41 -2.55 -24.27
CA ALA A 166 -10.00 -3.63 -23.51
C ALA A 166 -11.10 -3.15 -22.54
N ASN A 167 -12.04 -4.04 -22.23
CA ASN A 167 -13.16 -3.76 -21.35
C ASN A 167 -12.69 -3.57 -19.90
N GLN A 168 -12.99 -2.39 -19.34
CA GLN A 168 -12.71 -2.06 -17.94
C GLN A 168 -14.03 -1.98 -17.17
N CYS A 169 -14.09 -2.62 -16.00
CA CYS A 169 -15.28 -2.60 -15.14
C CYS A 169 -14.94 -1.96 -13.78
N LEU A 170 -15.85 -1.15 -13.24
CA LEU A 170 -15.72 -0.52 -11.93
C LEU A 170 -16.92 -0.87 -11.06
N VAL A 171 -16.66 -1.39 -9.86
CA VAL A 171 -17.65 -1.70 -8.84
C VAL A 171 -17.29 -0.94 -7.56
N MET A 172 -18.19 -0.04 -7.13
CA MET A 172 -18.03 0.73 -5.89
C MET A 172 -19.20 0.43 -4.94
N GLY A 173 -18.90 -0.21 -3.81
CA GLY A 173 -19.92 -0.55 -2.80
C GLY A 173 -19.83 0.28 -1.52
N PRO A 174 -20.80 0.15 -0.60
CA PRO A 174 -20.83 0.83 0.70
C PRO A 174 -20.26 -0.04 1.85
N TRP A 175 -19.16 -0.75 1.62
CA TRP A 175 -18.50 -1.66 2.57
C TRP A 175 -17.40 -0.96 3.38
N LEU A 176 -16.77 -1.69 4.30
CA LEU A 176 -15.51 -1.26 4.91
C LEU A 176 -14.33 -1.89 4.15
N HIS A 177 -13.11 -1.41 4.41
CA HIS A 177 -11.91 -2.09 3.93
C HIS A 177 -11.87 -3.53 4.44
N GLY A 178 -11.51 -4.47 3.55
CA GLY A 178 -11.40 -5.89 3.85
C GLY A 178 -10.19 -6.28 4.69
#